data_AF-A0A5D0UDK9-F1
#
_entry.id   AF-A0A5D0UDK9-F1
#
_cell.length_a   1.000
_cell.length_b   1.000
_cell.length_c   1.000
_cell.angle_alpha   90.00
_cell.angle_beta   90.00
_cell.angle_gamma   90.00
#
_symmetry.space_group_name_H-M   'P 1'
#
loop_
_entity.id
_entity.type
_entity.pdbx_description
1 polymer ?
#
loop_
_entity_poly.entity_id
_entity_poly.type
_entity_poly.pdbx_seq_one_letter_code
_entity_poly.pdbx_strand_id
1 'polypeptide(L)'
;MSEQLPGEGAGDDRSIGELVALASSNVSNLVRAEMDLAKLELKADAKKAALGGVMFTIAALIGGLIVILLSISLAYGLVALGIWHWAAFLIVAGVYLVLAGLLILIGYLRIRKIDGAKRTRRTLKDDLSALRHRGDPGAPELTG
;
A
#
# COMPACT_ATOMS: atom_id res chain seq x y z
N MET A 1 26.83 69.41 -28.47
CA MET A 1 27.37 68.04 -28.53
C MET A 1 27.78 67.65 -27.13
N SER A 2 26.95 66.84 -26.46
CA SER A 2 27.30 66.06 -25.26
C SER A 2 26.07 65.23 -24.88
N GLU A 3 25.87 64.14 -25.62
CA GLU A 3 25.00 63.04 -25.18
C GLU A 3 25.66 62.38 -23.97
N GLN A 4 24.99 62.41 -22.83
CA GLN A 4 25.32 61.57 -21.68
C GLN A 4 24.24 60.49 -21.60
N LEU A 5 24.58 59.31 -22.09
CA LEU A 5 23.76 58.10 -21.98
C LEU A 5 23.79 57.60 -20.53
N PRO A 6 22.63 57.34 -19.90
CA PRO A 6 22.58 56.80 -18.55
C PRO A 6 23.03 55.32 -18.54
N GLY A 7 24.18 55.07 -17.91
CA GLY A 7 24.34 53.98 -16.95
C GLY A 7 24.03 52.56 -17.42
N GLU A 8 24.77 52.07 -18.40
CA GLU A 8 24.94 50.63 -18.63
C GLU A 8 25.88 50.06 -17.55
N GLY A 9 25.33 49.73 -16.37
CA GLY A 9 26.14 49.37 -15.20
C GLY A 9 25.45 48.44 -14.20
N ALA A 10 24.48 47.62 -14.64
CA ALA A 10 23.72 46.73 -13.74
C ALA A 10 23.96 45.23 -14.02
N GLY A 11 25.10 44.85 -14.63
CA GLY A 11 25.27 43.53 -15.23
C GLY A 11 26.32 42.58 -14.64
N ASP A 12 27.41 43.04 -14.00
CA ASP A 12 28.63 42.21 -13.95
C ASP A 12 29.05 41.60 -12.60
N ASP A 13 28.55 42.06 -11.45
CA ASP A 13 29.07 41.62 -10.14
C ASP A 13 28.05 40.89 -9.24
N ARG A 14 27.30 39.93 -9.78
CA ARG A 14 26.65 38.95 -8.89
C ARG A 14 27.76 38.08 -8.30
N SER A 15 28.05 38.25 -7.02
CA SER A 15 29.11 37.49 -6.35
C SER A 15 28.87 35.98 -6.51
N ILE A 16 29.94 35.20 -6.60
CA ILE A 16 29.86 33.72 -6.66
C ILE A 16 29.03 33.16 -5.49
N GLY A 17 29.06 33.81 -4.33
CA GLY A 17 28.22 33.46 -3.18
C GLY A 17 26.72 33.65 -3.43
N GLU A 18 26.34 34.67 -4.19
CA GLU A 18 24.95 34.94 -4.58
C GLU A 18 24.45 33.92 -5.61
N LEU A 19 25.30 33.53 -6.57
CA LEU A 19 24.98 32.48 -7.54
C LEU A 19 24.82 31.10 -6.89
N VAL A 20 25.67 30.75 -5.93
CA VAL A 20 25.57 29.50 -5.16
C VAL A 20 24.32 29.50 -4.27
N ALA A 21 23.99 30.63 -3.65
CA ALA A 21 22.75 30.79 -2.88
C ALA A 21 21.50 30.62 -3.77
N LEU A 22 21.53 31.16 -5.00
CA LEU A 22 20.44 31.02 -5.97
C LEU A 22 20.30 29.58 -6.49
N ALA A 23 21.41 28.88 -6.75
CA ALA A 23 21.38 27.48 -7.17
C ALA A 23 20.83 26.57 -6.04
N SER A 24 21.27 26.82 -4.81
CA SER A 24 20.80 26.07 -3.63
C SER A 24 19.32 26.29 -3.33
N SER A 25 18.82 27.52 -3.54
CA SER A 25 17.40 27.82 -3.39
C SER A 25 16.55 27.16 -4.49
N ASN A 26 17.03 27.10 -5.73
CA ASN A 26 16.35 26.41 -6.83
C ASN A 26 16.23 24.90 -6.59
N VAL A 27 17.30 24.24 -6.12
CA VAL A 27 17.25 22.81 -5.75
C VAL A 27 16.27 22.59 -4.60
N SER A 28 16.29 23.47 -3.59
CA SER A 28 15.35 23.41 -2.48
C SER A 28 13.89 23.57 -2.93
N ASN A 29 13.64 24.43 -3.92
CA ASN A 29 12.31 24.62 -4.51
C ASN A 29 11.85 23.41 -5.33
N LEU A 30 12.75 22.76 -6.07
CA LEU A 30 12.45 21.55 -6.83
C LEU A 30 12.05 20.40 -5.90
N VAL A 31 12.83 20.15 -4.85
CA VAL A 31 12.53 19.10 -3.86
C VAL A 31 11.17 19.36 -3.21
N ARG A 32 10.86 20.61 -2.84
CA ARG A 32 9.55 20.96 -2.30
C ARG A 32 8.43 20.71 -3.31
N ALA A 33 8.63 21.06 -4.58
CA ALA A 33 7.64 20.83 -5.64
C ALA A 33 7.37 19.33 -5.84
N GLU A 34 8.41 18.49 -5.82
CA GLU A 34 8.27 17.04 -5.93
C GLU A 34 7.58 16.42 -4.71
N MET A 35 7.88 16.91 -3.50
CA MET A 35 7.15 16.53 -2.30
C MET A 35 5.68 16.95 -2.36
N ASP A 36 5.39 18.14 -2.86
CA ASP A 36 4.01 18.61 -2.97
C ASP A 36 3.24 17.84 -4.03
N LEU A 37 3.87 17.48 -5.16
CA LEU A 37 3.29 16.58 -6.15
C LEU A 37 3.03 15.18 -5.56
N ALA A 38 4.01 14.59 -4.88
CA ALA A 38 3.85 13.29 -4.24
C ALA A 38 2.72 13.32 -3.18
N LYS A 39 2.60 14.39 -2.39
CA LYS A 39 1.47 14.57 -1.46
C LYS A 39 0.14 14.67 -2.20
N LEU A 40 0.09 15.31 -3.37
CA LEU A 40 -1.14 15.41 -4.18
C LEU A 40 -1.55 14.03 -4.70
N GLU A 41 -0.61 13.26 -5.25
CA GLU A 41 -0.85 11.89 -5.72
C GLU A 41 -1.30 10.98 -4.56
N LEU A 42 -0.59 11.02 -3.43
CA LEU A 42 -0.97 10.25 -2.24
C LEU A 42 -2.37 10.63 -1.72
N LYS A 43 -2.75 11.91 -1.74
CA LYS A 43 -4.11 12.34 -1.39
C LYS A 43 -5.13 11.83 -2.39
N ALA A 44 -4.83 11.87 -3.68
CA ALA A 44 -5.72 11.36 -4.72
C ALA A 44 -5.93 9.85 -4.58
N ASP A 45 -4.86 9.10 -4.31
CA ASP A 45 -4.91 7.66 -4.10
C ASP A 45 -5.61 7.30 -2.79
N ALA A 46 -5.34 8.02 -1.71
CA ALA A 46 -6.06 7.86 -0.45
C ALA A 46 -7.57 8.11 -0.63
N LYS A 47 -7.96 9.12 -1.42
CA LYS A 47 -9.38 9.39 -1.74
C LYS A 47 -10.01 8.25 -2.55
N LYS A 48 -9.31 7.73 -3.57
CA LYS A 48 -9.78 6.58 -4.36
C LYS A 48 -9.93 5.35 -3.49
N ALA A 49 -8.93 5.06 -2.65
CA ALA A 49 -8.96 3.95 -1.71
C ALA A 49 -10.10 4.10 -0.68
N ALA A 50 -10.34 5.31 -0.17
CA ALA A 50 -11.44 5.59 0.74
C ALA A 50 -12.80 5.37 0.07
N LEU A 51 -12.99 5.89 -1.14
CA LEU A 51 -14.23 5.69 -1.90
C LEU A 51 -14.44 4.20 -2.23
N GLY A 52 -13.38 3.52 -2.69
CA GLY A 52 -13.38 2.08 -2.91
C GLY A 52 -13.77 1.33 -1.66
N GLY A 53 -13.17 1.67 -0.52
CA GLY A 53 -13.48 1.08 0.79
C GLY A 53 -14.95 1.24 1.16
N VAL A 54 -15.52 2.44 1.02
CA VAL A 54 -16.95 2.69 1.30
C VAL A 54 -17.86 1.90 0.36
N MET A 55 -17.54 1.83 -0.92
CA MET A 55 -18.33 1.04 -1.87
C MET A 55 -18.27 -0.45 -1.53
N PHE A 56 -17.09 -0.97 -1.20
CA PHE A 56 -16.92 -2.37 -0.79
C PHE A 56 -17.63 -2.69 0.52
N THR A 57 -17.64 -1.79 1.51
CA THR A 57 -18.37 -2.03 2.76
C THR A 57 -19.88 -2.05 2.53
N ILE A 58 -20.42 -1.10 1.74
CA ILE A 58 -21.84 -1.09 1.37
C ILE A 58 -22.20 -2.35 0.58
N ALA A 59 -21.38 -2.73 -0.40
CA ALA A 59 -21.59 -3.95 -1.18
C ALA A 59 -21.54 -5.20 -0.32
N ALA A 60 -20.64 -5.28 0.66
CA ALA A 60 -20.56 -6.40 1.60
C ALA A 60 -21.81 -6.48 2.50
N LEU A 61 -22.33 -5.35 2.97
CA LEU A 61 -23.56 -5.30 3.76
C LEU A 61 -24.78 -5.77 2.94
N ILE A 62 -24.97 -5.19 1.75
CA ILE A 62 -26.06 -5.56 0.84
C ILE A 62 -25.93 -7.03 0.42
N GLY A 63 -24.73 -7.46 0.05
CA GLY A 63 -24.43 -8.85 -0.30
C GLY A 63 -24.75 -9.80 0.86
N GLY A 64 -24.40 -9.44 2.09
CA GLY A 64 -24.75 -10.21 3.29
C GLY A 64 -26.26 -10.36 3.47
N LEU A 65 -27.02 -9.27 3.30
CA LEU A 65 -28.48 -9.33 3.36
C LEU A 65 -29.06 -10.23 2.26
N ILE A 66 -28.57 -10.12 1.02
CA ILE A 66 -29.00 -10.97 -0.09
C ILE A 66 -28.72 -12.44 0.22
N VAL A 67 -27.54 -12.78 0.74
CA VAL A 67 -27.20 -14.16 1.12
C VAL A 67 -28.16 -14.69 2.19
N ILE A 68 -28.53 -13.89 3.19
CA ILE A 68 -29.52 -14.29 4.21
C ILE A 68 -30.89 -14.56 3.57
N LEU A 69 -31.38 -13.66 2.70
CA LEU A 69 -32.66 -13.83 2.02
C LEU A 69 -32.66 -15.08 1.12
N LEU A 70 -31.57 -15.30 0.37
CA LEU A 70 -31.39 -16.49 -0.46
C LEU A 70 -31.29 -17.77 0.38
N SER A 71 -30.66 -17.72 1.56
CA SER A 71 -30.59 -18.85 2.48
C SER A 71 -31.99 -19.30 2.91
N ILE A 72 -32.82 -18.33 3.32
CA ILE A 72 -34.19 -18.58 3.76
C ILE A 72 -35.03 -19.07 2.58
N SER A 73 -34.92 -18.42 1.41
CA SER A 73 -35.62 -18.83 0.19
C SER A 73 -35.27 -20.25 -0.22
N LEU A 74 -33.99 -20.62 -0.20
CA LEU A 74 -33.52 -21.97 -0.53
C LEU A 74 -34.01 -23.00 0.49
N ALA A 75 -33.94 -22.69 1.78
CA ALA A 75 -34.46 -23.57 2.83
C ALA A 75 -35.97 -23.83 2.66
N TYR A 76 -36.77 -22.79 2.43
CA TYR A 76 -38.20 -22.98 2.18
C TYR A 76 -38.49 -23.67 0.85
N GLY A 77 -37.67 -23.46 -0.19
CA GLY A 77 -37.76 -24.22 -1.43
C GLY A 77 -37.53 -25.72 -1.20
N LEU A 78 -36.57 -26.09 -0.36
CA LEU A 78 -36.34 -27.48 0.06
C LEU A 78 -37.52 -28.02 0.89
N VAL A 79 -38.09 -27.22 1.78
CA VAL A 79 -39.30 -27.61 2.52
C VAL A 79 -40.48 -27.87 1.59
N ALA A 80 -40.66 -27.04 0.56
CA ALA A 80 -41.71 -27.22 -0.45
C ALA A 80 -41.53 -28.52 -1.26
N LEU A 81 -40.31 -29.08 -1.32
CA LEU A 81 -40.02 -30.39 -1.90
C LEU A 81 -40.27 -31.56 -0.92
N GLY A 82 -40.85 -31.28 0.25
CA GLY A 82 -41.18 -32.29 1.27
C GLY A 82 -40.07 -32.55 2.29
N ILE A 83 -38.98 -31.78 2.27
CA ILE A 83 -37.92 -31.91 3.27
C ILE A 83 -38.37 -31.32 4.60
N TRP A 84 -38.01 -31.97 5.71
CA TRP A 84 -38.31 -31.47 7.05
C TRP A 84 -37.65 -30.11 7.30
N HIS A 85 -38.35 -29.19 7.97
CA HIS A 85 -37.87 -27.82 8.21
C HIS A 85 -36.44 -27.78 8.74
N TRP A 86 -36.13 -28.49 9.83
CA TRP A 86 -34.78 -28.52 10.42
C TRP A 86 -33.73 -29.07 9.44
N ALA A 87 -34.07 -30.09 8.65
CA ALA A 87 -33.15 -30.71 7.70
C ALA A 87 -32.85 -29.78 6.52
N ALA A 88 -33.85 -29.02 6.03
CA ALA A 88 -33.66 -28.04 4.98
C ALA A 88 -32.64 -26.96 5.38
N PHE A 89 -32.75 -26.39 6.58
CA PHE A 89 -31.78 -25.42 7.08
C PHE A 89 -30.39 -26.02 7.29
N LEU A 90 -30.29 -27.27 7.75
CA LEU A 90 -28.99 -27.97 7.86
C LEU A 90 -28.34 -28.22 6.51
N ILE A 91 -29.11 -28.54 5.47
CA ILE A 91 -28.58 -28.70 4.11
C ILE A 91 -27.99 -27.38 3.61
N VAL A 92 -28.73 -26.27 3.76
CA VAL A 92 -28.24 -24.94 3.38
C VAL A 92 -26.98 -24.56 4.16
N ALA A 93 -26.95 -24.81 5.47
CA ALA A 93 -25.74 -24.61 6.28
C ALA A 93 -24.56 -25.48 5.80
N GLY A 94 -24.82 -26.75 5.47
CA GLY A 94 -23.83 -27.66 4.90
C GLY A 94 -23.24 -27.16 3.59
N VAL A 95 -24.06 -26.60 2.70
CA VAL A 95 -23.59 -25.96 1.46
C VAL A 95 -22.65 -24.81 1.76
N TYR A 96 -22.98 -23.94 2.72
CA TYR A 96 -22.08 -22.85 3.12
C TYR A 96 -20.78 -23.33 3.76
N LEU A 97 -20.80 -24.40 4.54
CA LEU A 97 -19.58 -25.00 5.09
C LEU A 97 -18.65 -25.51 3.99
N VAL A 98 -19.20 -26.19 2.97
CA VAL A 98 -18.41 -26.64 1.82
C VAL A 98 -17.83 -25.47 1.04
N LEU A 99 -18.64 -24.43 0.76
CA LEU A 99 -18.18 -23.23 0.09
C LEU A 99 -17.08 -22.51 0.88
N ALA A 100 -17.26 -22.34 2.20
CA ALA A 100 -16.27 -21.72 3.07
C ALA A 100 -14.96 -22.53 3.11
N GLY A 101 -15.04 -23.85 3.24
CA GLY A 101 -13.88 -24.74 3.19
C GLY A 101 -13.11 -24.61 1.87
N LEU A 102 -13.83 -24.53 0.74
CA LEU A 102 -13.20 -24.36 -0.58
C LEU A 102 -12.50 -23.01 -0.72
N LEU A 103 -13.14 -21.93 -0.26
CA LEU A 103 -12.53 -20.58 -0.29
C LEU A 103 -11.28 -20.51 0.60
N ILE A 104 -11.33 -21.08 1.80
CA ILE A 104 -10.17 -21.18 2.70
C ILE A 104 -9.04 -21.97 2.02
N LEU A 105 -9.36 -23.09 1.39
CA LEU A 105 -8.38 -23.92 0.69
C LEU A 105 -7.73 -23.15 -0.47
N ILE A 106 -8.52 -22.49 -1.32
CA ILE A 106 -8.01 -21.68 -2.44
C ILE A 106 -7.14 -20.53 -1.91
N GLY A 107 -7.59 -19.81 -0.88
CA GLY A 107 -6.83 -18.74 -0.24
C GLY A 107 -5.50 -19.23 0.32
N TYR A 108 -5.50 -20.36 1.02
CA TYR A 108 -4.31 -21.01 1.54
C TYR A 108 -3.34 -21.41 0.43
N LEU A 109 -3.83 -22.03 -0.65
CA LEU A 109 -3.02 -22.40 -1.81
C LEU A 109 -2.44 -21.17 -2.51
N ARG A 110 -3.20 -20.08 -2.61
CA ARG A 110 -2.73 -18.82 -3.21
C ARG A 110 -1.63 -18.18 -2.37
N ILE A 111 -1.81 -18.10 -1.05
CA ILE A 111 -0.81 -17.53 -0.13
C ILE A 111 0.47 -18.35 -0.13
N ARG A 112 0.39 -19.69 -0.16
CA ARG A 112 1.58 -20.56 -0.27
C ARG A 112 2.35 -20.35 -1.57
N LYS A 113 1.66 -20.09 -2.68
CA LYS A 113 2.32 -19.78 -3.96
C LYS A 113 3.05 -18.44 -3.96
N ILE A 114 2.74 -17.51 -3.04
CA ILE A 114 3.43 -16.22 -2.86
C ILE A 114 4.72 -16.41 -2.03
N ASP A 115 5.46 -17.50 -2.26
CA ASP A 115 6.74 -17.79 -1.60
C ASP A 115 7.86 -16.78 -1.95
N GLY A 116 7.61 -15.85 -2.88
CA GLY A 116 8.52 -14.72 -3.19
C GLY A 116 8.77 -13.78 -2.00
N ALA A 117 7.76 -13.56 -1.13
CA ALA A 117 7.89 -12.65 0.01
C ALA A 117 8.85 -13.16 1.10
N LYS A 118 9.08 -14.48 1.19
CA LYS A 118 10.08 -15.06 2.10
C LYS A 118 11.51 -14.81 1.63
N ARG A 119 11.75 -14.76 0.31
CA ARG A 119 13.09 -14.54 -0.27
C ARG A 119 13.55 -13.10 0.01
N THR A 120 12.69 -12.11 -0.22
CA THR A 120 12.96 -10.70 0.11
C THR A 120 13.17 -10.47 1.61
N ARG A 121 12.37 -11.12 2.48
CA ARG A 121 12.57 -11.03 3.94
C ARG A 121 13.84 -11.72 4.43
N ARG A 122 14.32 -12.77 3.75
CA ARG A 122 15.60 -13.40 4.06
C ARG A 122 16.75 -12.48 3.70
N THR A 123 16.79 -11.96 2.48
CA THR A 123 17.83 -11.01 2.05
C THR A 123 17.93 -9.78 2.96
N LEU A 124 16.80 -9.17 3.34
CA LEU A 124 16.81 -8.03 4.27
C LEU A 124 17.30 -8.40 5.69
N LYS A 125 17.00 -9.62 6.17
CA LYS A 125 17.51 -10.11 7.45
C LYS A 125 18.98 -10.44 7.39
N ASP A 126 19.43 -11.01 6.28
CA ASP A 126 20.82 -11.36 6.03
C ASP A 126 21.67 -10.09 5.93
N ASP A 127 21.22 -9.07 5.19
CA ASP A 127 21.88 -7.75 5.09
C ASP A 127 21.93 -7.03 6.44
N LEU A 128 20.84 -7.02 7.21
CA LEU A 128 20.81 -6.44 8.57
C LEU A 128 21.71 -7.22 9.53
N SER A 129 21.80 -8.54 9.39
CA SER A 129 22.66 -9.39 10.23
C SER A 129 24.15 -9.21 9.88
N ALA A 130 24.48 -8.99 8.61
CA ALA A 130 25.82 -8.67 8.14
C ALA A 130 26.27 -7.28 8.63
N LEU A 131 25.36 -6.29 8.62
CA LEU A 131 25.61 -4.97 9.20
C LEU A 131 25.76 -5.03 10.73
N ARG A 132 25.01 -5.89 11.42
CA ARG A 132 25.14 -6.11 12.87
C ARG A 132 26.44 -6.82 13.25
N HIS A 133 26.96 -7.71 12.40
CA HIS A 133 28.26 -8.38 12.59
C HIS A 133 29.47 -7.47 12.33
N ARG A 134 29.30 -6.34 11.63
CA ARG A 134 30.38 -5.36 11.40
C ARG A 134 30.53 -4.35 12.56
N GLY A 135 29.69 -4.45 13.59
CA GLY A 135 29.65 -3.54 14.74
C GLY A 135 30.51 -3.92 15.94
N ASP A 136 31.40 -4.93 15.85
CA ASP A 136 32.34 -5.29 16.91
C ASP A 136 33.79 -4.85 16.55
N PRO A 137 34.17 -3.59 16.80
CA PRO A 137 35.55 -3.16 16.76
C PRO A 137 36.23 -3.47 18.11
N GLY A 138 37.01 -4.55 18.17
CA GLY A 138 37.98 -4.74 19.25
C GLY A 138 38.23 -6.17 19.68
N ALA A 139 39.05 -6.90 18.93
CA ALA A 139 39.88 -7.94 19.51
C ALA A 139 41.34 -7.61 19.15
N PRO A 140 42.16 -7.09 20.09
CA PRO A 140 43.57 -6.88 19.82
C PRO A 140 44.26 -8.24 19.65
N GLU A 141 44.95 -8.41 18.53
CA GLU A 141 45.94 -9.47 18.35
C GLU A 141 47.04 -9.30 19.41
N LEU A 142 47.06 -10.19 20.39
CA LEU A 142 48.16 -10.30 21.34
C LEU A 142 49.27 -11.09 20.66
N THR A 143 50.30 -10.36 20.21
CA THR A 143 51.60 -10.90 19.85
C THR A 143 52.26 -11.51 21.08
N GLY A 144 52.79 -12.73 20.89
CA GLY A 144 53.73 -13.42 21.78
C GLY A 144 54.85 -14.00 20.95
#